data_AF-A0A9D9PQW4-F1
#
_entry.id   AF-A0A9D9PQW4-F1
#
_cell.length_a   1.000
_cell.length_b   1.000
_cell.length_c   1.000
_cell.angle_alpha   90.00
_cell.angle_beta   90.00
_cell.angle_gamma   90.00
#
_symmetry.space_group_name_H-M   'P 1'
#
loop_
_entity.id
_entity.type
_entity.pdbx_description
1 polymer ?
#
loop_
_entity_poly.entity_id
_entity_poly.type
_entity_poly.pdbx_seq_one_letter_code
_entity_poly.pdbx_strand_id
1 'polypeptide(L)'
;MIKITVADGKFVVNGCFDLGYMGVYRNEQIKVDADVSAVRLWDIAESYRDASEEELAKGLAYYFNSFEEKVQQNIKQVNDNFLMRIYSDMHDVENVFWNTDELTVASKMPQDVRIIYTANTDEYLKIQDEYFDSPNDGTEEKTDVQAWIKKNLPMFSLDRLLSGIVTEYLYLGDGTVTFQCSDDVGCEILCAACDTLDEDLRFTDWHNF
;
A
#
# COMPACT_ATOMS: atom_id res chain seq x y z
N MET A 1 -2.14 -10.96 11.72
CA MET A 1 -1.77 -10.79 13.14
C MET A 1 -0.31 -11.12 13.39
N ILE A 2 0.39 -10.15 13.97
CA ILE A 2 1.80 -10.17 14.32
C ILE A 2 2.01 -10.34 15.83
N LYS A 3 3.22 -10.81 16.19
CA LYS A 3 3.75 -10.79 17.55
C LYS A 3 5.10 -10.09 17.53
N ILE A 4 5.28 -9.15 18.45
CA ILE A 4 6.53 -8.42 18.64
C ILE A 4 7.19 -8.89 19.94
N THR A 5 8.50 -9.12 19.88
CA THR A 5 9.36 -9.47 21.03
C THR A 5 10.63 -8.65 20.98
N VAL A 6 11.38 -8.58 22.09
CA VAL A 6 12.70 -7.95 22.13
C VAL A 6 13.78 -9.01 22.30
N ALA A 7 14.80 -8.97 21.44
CA ALA A 7 15.99 -9.79 21.52
C ALA A 7 17.21 -8.92 21.20
N ASP A 8 18.25 -8.99 22.05
CA ASP A 8 19.49 -8.22 21.91
C ASP A 8 19.25 -6.70 21.71
N GLY A 9 18.27 -6.14 22.43
CA GLY A 9 17.90 -4.72 22.35
C GLY A 9 17.18 -4.31 21.07
N LYS A 10 16.72 -5.27 20.26
CA LYS A 10 15.99 -5.04 19.00
C LYS A 10 14.64 -5.72 19.00
N PHE A 11 13.68 -5.09 18.33
CA PHE A 11 12.39 -5.72 18.08
C PHE A 11 12.51 -6.83 17.03
N VAL A 12 11.89 -7.97 17.30
CA VAL A 12 11.74 -9.09 16.39
C VAL A 12 10.25 -9.33 16.19
N VAL A 13 9.82 -9.24 14.93
CA VAL A 13 8.42 -9.43 14.53
C VAL A 13 8.25 -10.83 13.92
N ASN A 14 7.20 -11.53 14.33
CA ASN A 14 6.79 -12.82 13.76
C ASN A 14 5.31 -12.79 13.43
N GLY A 15 4.87 -13.57 12.45
CA GLY A 15 3.48 -13.65 12.03
C GLY A 15 3.25 -13.01 10.66
N CYS A 16 2.09 -12.43 10.45
CA CYS A 16 1.75 -11.79 9.18
C CYS A 16 0.94 -10.51 9.36
N PHE A 17 1.05 -9.62 8.38
CA PHE A 17 0.31 -8.38 8.27
C PHE A 17 -0.27 -8.29 6.84
N ASP A 18 -1.58 -8.19 6.72
CA ASP A 18 -2.31 -8.15 5.45
C ASP A 18 -2.69 -6.72 5.07
N LEU A 19 -2.16 -6.23 3.93
CA LEU A 19 -2.48 -4.94 3.33
C LEU A 19 -3.28 -5.08 2.02
N GLY A 20 -4.00 -6.19 1.82
CA GLY A 20 -4.83 -6.39 0.64
C GLY A 20 -4.00 -6.48 -0.64
N TYR A 21 -4.26 -5.59 -1.61
CA TYR A 21 -3.56 -5.60 -2.90
C TYR A 21 -2.08 -5.31 -2.79
N MET A 22 -1.62 -4.56 -1.78
CA MET A 22 -0.19 -4.35 -1.52
C MET A 22 0.51 -5.63 -1.04
N GLY A 23 -0.27 -6.63 -0.59
CA GLY A 23 0.19 -7.98 -0.28
C GLY A 23 0.14 -8.34 1.20
N VAL A 24 0.56 -9.57 1.49
CA VAL A 24 0.64 -10.12 2.85
C VAL A 24 2.10 -10.28 3.24
N TYR A 25 2.55 -9.45 4.18
CA TYR A 25 3.91 -9.44 4.69
C TYR A 25 4.06 -10.45 5.82
N ARG A 26 5.22 -11.12 5.89
CA ARG A 26 5.45 -12.21 6.85
C ARG A 26 6.80 -12.07 7.54
N ASN A 27 6.82 -12.33 8.84
CA ASN A 27 8.02 -12.52 9.64
C ASN A 27 9.09 -11.44 9.38
N GLU A 28 10.26 -11.82 8.84
CA GLU A 28 11.41 -10.96 8.57
C GLU A 28 11.16 -9.83 7.57
N GLN A 29 10.08 -9.90 6.79
CA GLN A 29 9.64 -8.79 5.95
C GLN A 29 9.13 -7.61 6.79
N ILE A 30 8.67 -7.87 8.02
CA ILE A 30 8.09 -6.87 8.91
C ILE A 30 9.13 -6.42 9.93
N LYS A 31 9.34 -5.11 10.03
CA LYS A 31 10.37 -4.50 10.88
C LYS A 31 9.77 -3.33 11.66
N VAL A 32 10.18 -3.18 12.92
CA VAL A 32 9.97 -1.93 13.65
C VAL A 32 11.07 -0.97 13.22
N ASP A 33 10.72 0.23 12.76
CA ASP A 33 11.67 1.18 12.18
C ASP A 33 12.43 2.01 13.23
N ALA A 34 12.83 1.36 14.32
CA ALA A 34 13.56 1.96 15.42
C ALA A 34 14.08 0.89 16.40
N ASP A 35 15.10 1.25 17.16
CA ASP A 35 15.50 0.49 18.35
C ASP A 35 14.58 0.78 19.55
N VAL A 36 14.73 -0.01 20.62
CA VAL A 36 13.91 0.12 21.83
C VAL A 36 13.96 1.52 22.44
N SER A 37 15.12 2.20 22.38
CA SER A 37 15.29 3.51 22.99
C SER A 37 14.55 4.60 22.22
N ALA A 38 14.61 4.55 20.88
CA ALA A 38 13.88 5.46 20.01
C ALA A 38 12.36 5.20 20.08
N VAL A 39 11.93 3.94 20.11
CA VAL A 39 10.49 3.61 20.22
C VAL A 39 9.87 4.12 21.52
N ARG A 40 10.60 4.23 22.63
CA ARG A 40 10.06 4.83 23.88
C ARG A 40 9.72 6.31 23.76
N LEU A 41 10.22 6.97 22.72
CA LEU A 41 9.94 8.37 22.41
C LEU A 41 8.78 8.52 21.43
N TRP A 42 8.27 7.43 20.86
CA TRP A 42 7.10 7.45 20.00
C TRP A 42 5.84 7.87 20.76
N ASP A 43 4.96 8.58 20.08
CA ASP A 43 3.69 9.02 20.62
C ASP A 43 2.81 7.81 20.94
N ILE A 44 2.78 6.80 20.06
CA ILE A 44 2.02 5.55 20.30
C ILE A 44 2.53 4.74 21.50
N ALA A 45 3.76 5.02 21.96
CA ALA A 45 4.42 4.33 23.06
C ALA A 45 4.42 5.13 24.36
N GLU A 46 3.76 6.31 24.42
CA GLU A 46 3.81 7.21 25.58
C GLU A 46 3.47 6.48 26.90
N SER A 47 2.41 5.67 26.88
CA SER A 47 1.97 4.89 28.05
C SER A 47 2.92 3.77 28.48
N TYR A 48 3.91 3.43 27.64
CA TYR A 48 4.89 2.36 27.86
C TYR A 48 6.31 2.89 28.09
N ARG A 49 6.50 4.22 28.17
CA ARG A 49 7.83 4.85 28.24
C ARG A 49 8.74 4.27 29.34
N ASP A 50 8.17 4.00 30.52
CA ASP A 50 8.88 3.43 31.67
C ASP A 50 8.61 1.92 31.88
N ALA A 51 7.86 1.29 30.97
CA ALA A 51 7.48 -0.12 31.07
C ALA A 51 8.67 -1.04 30.71
N SER A 52 8.59 -2.31 31.09
CA SER A 52 9.57 -3.32 30.64
C SER A 52 9.57 -3.45 29.10
N GLU A 53 10.67 -3.94 28.54
CA GLU A 53 10.76 -4.20 27.09
C GLU A 53 9.68 -5.19 26.60
N GLU A 54 9.31 -6.16 27.45
CA GLU A 54 8.23 -7.11 27.14
C GLU A 54 6.86 -6.42 27.09
N GLU A 55 6.57 -5.52 28.03
CA GLU A 55 5.32 -4.75 28.04
C GLU A 55 5.25 -3.78 26.85
N LEU A 56 6.35 -3.09 26.53
CA LEU A 56 6.45 -2.25 25.34
C LEU A 56 6.18 -3.05 24.06
N ALA A 57 6.83 -4.19 23.89
CA ALA A 57 6.63 -5.03 22.71
C ALA A 57 5.19 -5.56 22.60
N LYS A 58 4.55 -5.92 23.71
CA LYS A 58 3.12 -6.30 23.74
C LYS A 58 2.23 -5.12 23.37
N GLY A 59 2.51 -3.92 23.87
CA GLY A 59 1.80 -2.69 23.53
C GLY A 59 1.86 -2.38 22.04
N LEU A 60 3.05 -2.43 21.44
CA LEU A 60 3.23 -2.25 20.00
C LEU A 60 2.50 -3.34 19.20
N ALA A 61 2.61 -4.61 19.60
CA ALA A 61 1.93 -5.69 18.91
C ALA A 61 0.40 -5.49 18.96
N TYR A 62 -0.16 -5.04 20.08
CA TYR A 62 -1.57 -4.70 20.19
C TYR A 62 -1.93 -3.56 19.22
N TYR A 63 -1.18 -2.46 19.26
CA TYR A 63 -1.41 -1.28 18.42
C TYR A 63 -1.44 -1.65 16.92
N PHE A 64 -0.39 -2.32 16.42
CA PHE A 64 -0.30 -2.64 14.99
C PHE A 64 -1.28 -3.75 14.55
N ASN A 65 -1.66 -4.67 15.44
CA ASN A 65 -2.75 -5.59 15.12
C ASN A 65 -4.09 -4.85 15.02
N SER A 66 -4.36 -3.85 15.87
CA SER A 66 -5.53 -2.98 15.72
C SER A 66 -5.48 -2.13 14.46
N PHE A 67 -4.28 -1.69 14.04
CA PHE A 67 -4.08 -1.03 12.74
C PHE A 67 -4.44 -1.97 11.57
N GLU A 68 -3.92 -3.22 11.57
CA GLU A 68 -4.28 -4.25 10.58
C GLU A 68 -5.79 -4.47 10.55
N GLU A 69 -6.45 -4.56 11.71
CA GLU A 69 -7.91 -4.67 11.80
C GLU A 69 -8.62 -3.46 11.16
N LYS A 70 -8.14 -2.22 11.40
CA LYS A 70 -8.69 -1.01 10.78
C LYS A 70 -8.52 -1.04 9.26
N VAL A 71 -7.36 -1.48 8.76
CA VAL A 71 -7.13 -1.70 7.32
C VAL A 71 -8.12 -2.71 6.75
N GLN A 72 -8.29 -3.86 7.40
CA GLN A 72 -9.17 -4.92 6.92
C GLN A 72 -10.65 -4.49 6.91
N GLN A 73 -11.09 -3.69 7.88
CA GLN A 73 -12.43 -3.11 7.91
C GLN A 73 -12.69 -2.15 6.73
N ASN A 74 -11.65 -1.48 6.24
CA ASN A 74 -11.72 -0.46 5.19
C ASN A 74 -10.99 -0.87 3.90
N ILE A 75 -10.78 -2.18 3.71
CA ILE A 75 -9.85 -2.71 2.71
C ILE A 75 -10.19 -2.29 1.28
N LYS A 76 -11.48 -2.04 1.00
CA LYS A 76 -11.90 -1.58 -0.32
C LYS A 76 -11.31 -0.21 -0.67
N GLN A 77 -11.43 0.78 0.22
CA GLN A 77 -10.90 2.12 -0.04
C GLN A 77 -9.38 2.15 0.00
N VAL A 78 -8.76 1.38 0.90
CA VAL A 78 -7.30 1.21 0.94
C VAL A 78 -6.77 0.63 -0.38
N ASN A 79 -7.40 -0.44 -0.88
CA ASN A 79 -7.05 -1.02 -2.18
C ASN A 79 -7.31 -0.05 -3.34
N ASP A 80 -8.40 0.71 -3.29
CA ASP A 80 -8.72 1.69 -4.32
C ASP A 80 -7.71 2.85 -4.34
N ASN A 81 -7.20 3.31 -3.18
CA ASN A 81 -6.15 4.32 -3.14
C ASN A 81 -4.82 3.77 -3.69
N PHE A 82 -4.48 2.52 -3.40
CA PHE A 82 -3.30 1.89 -4.01
C PHE A 82 -3.41 1.81 -5.54
N LEU A 83 -4.57 1.41 -6.07
CA LEU A 83 -4.86 1.48 -7.51
C LEU A 83 -4.85 2.92 -8.04
N MET A 84 -5.30 3.84 -7.18
CA MET A 84 -5.14 5.30 -7.20
C MET A 84 -3.79 5.74 -7.76
N ARG A 85 -2.80 5.39 -6.93
CA ARG A 85 -1.38 5.66 -7.09
C ARG A 85 -0.80 4.99 -8.33
N ILE A 86 -1.05 3.70 -8.53
CA ILE A 86 -0.59 2.95 -9.71
C ILE A 86 -1.02 3.63 -11.01
N TYR A 87 -2.32 3.93 -11.13
CA TYR A 87 -2.83 4.52 -12.37
C TYR A 87 -2.30 5.95 -12.55
N SER A 88 -2.13 6.72 -11.47
CA SER A 88 -1.55 8.07 -11.54
C SER A 88 -0.13 8.01 -12.11
N ASP A 89 0.73 7.13 -11.60
CA ASP A 89 2.09 6.94 -12.14
C ASP A 89 2.07 6.53 -13.61
N MET A 90 1.24 5.53 -13.95
CA MET A 90 1.08 5.07 -15.32
C MET A 90 0.65 6.20 -16.25
N HIS A 91 -0.27 7.06 -15.81
CA HIS A 91 -0.76 8.20 -16.57
C HIS A 91 0.31 9.28 -16.73
N ASP A 92 1.04 9.60 -15.66
CA ASP A 92 2.03 10.68 -15.64
C ASP A 92 3.24 10.41 -16.53
N VAL A 93 3.64 9.14 -16.65
CA VAL A 93 4.74 8.74 -17.55
C VAL A 93 4.28 8.19 -18.89
N GLU A 94 2.97 8.24 -19.18
CA GLU A 94 2.35 7.63 -20.36
C GLU A 94 2.83 6.17 -20.57
N ASN A 95 2.79 5.38 -19.49
CA ASN A 95 3.38 4.04 -19.44
C ASN A 95 2.91 3.15 -20.61
N VAL A 96 3.87 2.44 -21.21
CA VAL A 96 3.62 1.61 -22.40
C VAL A 96 3.42 0.14 -22.05
N PHE A 97 2.58 -0.16 -21.06
CA PHE A 97 2.31 -1.52 -20.56
C PHE A 97 1.96 -2.52 -21.68
N TRP A 98 1.44 -2.03 -22.81
CA TRP A 98 1.12 -2.85 -23.98
C TRP A 98 2.35 -3.46 -24.70
N ASN A 99 3.56 -3.10 -24.29
CA ASN A 99 4.79 -3.79 -24.71
C ASN A 99 5.06 -5.06 -23.90
N THR A 100 4.32 -5.26 -22.80
CA THR A 100 4.42 -6.43 -21.92
C THR A 100 3.19 -7.31 -22.13
N ASP A 101 3.36 -8.43 -22.84
CA ASP A 101 2.27 -9.33 -23.24
C ASP A 101 1.37 -9.75 -22.07
N GLU A 102 1.97 -9.98 -20.90
CA GLU A 102 1.25 -10.42 -19.70
C GLU A 102 0.30 -9.35 -19.15
N LEU A 103 0.69 -8.08 -19.25
CA LEU A 103 -0.11 -6.94 -18.81
C LEU A 103 -1.16 -6.53 -19.85
N THR A 104 -1.21 -7.21 -21.01
CA THR A 104 -1.96 -6.75 -22.17
C THR A 104 -3.08 -7.69 -22.55
N VAL A 105 -4.31 -7.17 -22.57
CA VAL A 105 -5.46 -7.85 -23.16
C VAL A 105 -5.57 -7.42 -24.63
N ALA A 106 -4.81 -8.07 -25.50
CA ALA A 106 -4.64 -7.69 -26.91
C ALA A 106 -5.97 -7.50 -27.68
N SER A 107 -7.00 -8.29 -27.37
CA SER A 107 -8.31 -8.19 -28.03
C SER A 107 -9.09 -6.91 -27.73
N LYS A 108 -8.66 -6.14 -26.72
CA LYS A 108 -9.28 -4.89 -26.28
C LYS A 108 -8.42 -3.66 -26.59
N MET A 109 -7.27 -3.84 -27.21
CA MET A 109 -6.40 -2.73 -27.59
C MET A 109 -7.09 -1.83 -28.63
N PRO A 110 -7.05 -0.50 -28.45
CA PRO A 110 -7.51 0.42 -29.48
C PRO A 110 -6.55 0.41 -30.68
N GLN A 111 -7.05 0.84 -31.84
CA GLN A 111 -6.19 1.03 -33.03
C GLN A 111 -5.16 2.15 -32.83
N ASP A 112 -5.52 3.17 -32.05
CA ASP A 112 -4.66 4.30 -31.71
C ASP A 112 -4.37 4.29 -30.21
N VAL A 113 -3.17 3.90 -29.82
CA VAL A 113 -2.75 3.80 -28.40
C VAL A 113 -2.67 5.15 -27.70
N ARG A 114 -2.56 6.27 -28.44
CA ARG A 114 -2.48 7.61 -27.86
C ARG A 114 -3.74 8.00 -27.09
N ILE A 115 -4.86 7.33 -27.34
CA ILE A 115 -6.13 7.62 -26.67
C ILE A 115 -6.20 7.01 -25.26
N ILE A 116 -5.30 6.08 -24.91
CA ILE A 116 -5.41 5.25 -23.70
C ILE A 116 -5.46 6.13 -22.44
N TYR A 117 -4.54 7.09 -22.31
CA TYR A 117 -4.51 7.99 -21.15
C TYR A 117 -5.34 9.27 -21.36
N THR A 118 -5.59 9.69 -22.60
CA THR A 118 -6.31 10.95 -22.87
C THR A 118 -7.83 10.83 -22.86
N ALA A 119 -8.39 9.61 -23.03
CA ALA A 119 -9.84 9.45 -23.21
C ALA A 119 -10.66 9.79 -21.95
N ASN A 120 -10.06 9.64 -20.76
CA ASN A 120 -10.77 9.77 -19.48
C ASN A 120 -10.08 10.73 -18.51
N THR A 121 -9.17 11.60 -18.98
CA THR A 121 -8.37 12.48 -18.12
C THR A 121 -9.22 13.33 -17.16
N ASP A 122 -10.31 13.93 -17.63
CA ASP A 122 -11.19 14.76 -16.79
C ASP A 122 -11.92 13.97 -15.70
N GLU A 123 -12.24 12.70 -15.93
CA GLU A 123 -12.85 11.82 -14.94
C GLU A 123 -11.79 11.33 -13.95
N TYR A 124 -10.63 10.94 -14.46
CA TYR A 124 -9.45 10.55 -13.66
C TYR A 124 -9.07 11.64 -12.65
N LEU A 125 -8.90 12.89 -13.09
CA LEU A 125 -8.47 13.98 -12.21
C LEU A 125 -9.43 14.20 -11.03
N LYS A 126 -10.74 14.04 -11.26
CA LYS A 126 -11.74 14.14 -10.19
C LYS A 126 -11.64 12.99 -9.20
N ILE A 127 -11.43 11.77 -9.68
CA ILE A 127 -11.26 10.60 -8.82
C ILE A 127 -9.96 10.72 -8.04
N GLN A 128 -8.88 11.19 -8.68
CA GLN A 128 -7.61 11.42 -8.01
C GLN A 128 -7.76 12.40 -6.84
N ASP A 129 -8.51 13.50 -7.02
CA ASP A 129 -8.81 14.45 -5.95
C ASP A 129 -9.55 13.82 -4.75
N GLU A 130 -10.40 12.80 -4.97
CA GLU A 130 -11.08 12.07 -3.89
C GLU A 130 -10.09 11.29 -3.00
N TYR A 131 -8.94 10.89 -3.52
CA TYR A 131 -7.93 10.07 -2.85
C TYR A 131 -6.67 10.84 -2.43
N PHE A 132 -6.47 12.04 -2.97
CA PHE A 132 -5.32 12.89 -2.67
C PHE A 132 -5.40 13.47 -1.26
N ASP A 133 -4.44 13.11 -0.40
CA ASP A 133 -4.33 13.61 0.98
C ASP A 133 -5.63 13.44 1.81
N SER A 134 -6.40 12.38 1.54
CA SER A 134 -7.70 12.13 2.16
C SER A 134 -7.77 10.77 2.89
N PRO A 135 -8.54 10.68 3.99
CA PRO A 135 -8.64 9.46 4.81
C PRO A 135 -9.24 8.30 4.01
N ASN A 136 -8.82 7.06 4.28
CA ASN A 136 -9.36 5.85 3.63
C ASN A 136 -9.97 4.89 4.65
N ASP A 137 -10.49 5.45 5.74
CA ASP A 137 -11.08 4.73 6.87
C ASP A 137 -12.63 4.71 6.86
N GLY A 138 -13.22 4.95 5.68
CA GLY A 138 -14.66 4.89 5.47
C GLY A 138 -15.42 6.13 5.96
N THR A 139 -14.73 7.17 6.43
CA THR A 139 -15.34 8.45 6.81
C THR A 139 -15.91 9.23 5.63
N GLU A 140 -15.39 8.98 4.42
CA GLU A 140 -15.81 9.62 3.16
C GLU A 140 -16.24 8.57 2.13
N GLU A 141 -17.28 8.86 1.36
CA GLU A 141 -17.65 8.04 0.19
C GLU A 141 -16.74 8.39 -0.98
N LYS A 142 -16.15 7.36 -1.61
CA LYS A 142 -15.20 7.51 -2.72
C LYS A 142 -15.55 6.57 -3.87
N THR A 143 -15.08 6.92 -5.05
CA THR A 143 -15.29 6.15 -6.28
C THR A 143 -14.64 4.77 -6.21
N ASP A 144 -15.32 3.74 -6.70
CA ASP A 144 -14.74 2.40 -6.88
C ASP A 144 -13.68 2.42 -8.01
N VAL A 145 -12.42 2.68 -7.64
CA VAL A 145 -11.29 2.78 -8.56
C VAL A 145 -11.08 1.49 -9.32
N GLN A 146 -11.19 0.33 -8.66
CA GLN A 146 -11.04 -0.95 -9.35
C GLN A 146 -12.06 -1.13 -10.47
N ALA A 147 -13.33 -0.82 -10.23
CA ALA A 147 -14.38 -0.89 -11.24
C ALA A 147 -14.14 0.14 -12.35
N TRP A 148 -13.68 1.34 -12.00
CA TRP A 148 -13.34 2.40 -12.94
C TRP A 148 -12.20 1.97 -13.88
N ILE A 149 -11.08 1.44 -13.36
CA ILE A 149 -9.96 0.92 -14.16
C ILE A 149 -10.46 -0.21 -15.08
N LYS A 150 -11.22 -1.18 -14.56
CA LYS A 150 -11.72 -2.30 -15.36
C LYS A 150 -12.62 -1.85 -16.52
N LYS A 151 -13.35 -0.75 -16.35
CA LYS A 151 -14.22 -0.15 -17.37
C LYS A 151 -13.42 0.66 -18.40
N ASN A 152 -12.52 1.52 -17.91
CA ASN A 152 -11.89 2.57 -18.72
C ASN A 152 -10.50 2.21 -19.26
N LEU A 153 -9.83 1.24 -18.64
CA LEU A 153 -8.56 0.68 -19.10
C LEU A 153 -8.69 -0.84 -19.34
N PRO A 154 -9.68 -1.32 -20.12
CA PRO A 154 -10.01 -2.74 -20.19
C PRO A 154 -8.95 -3.58 -20.90
N MET A 155 -8.04 -2.93 -21.63
CA MET A 155 -6.88 -3.53 -22.29
C MET A 155 -5.70 -3.78 -21.33
N PHE A 156 -5.70 -3.16 -20.14
CA PHE A 156 -4.75 -3.45 -19.09
C PHE A 156 -5.22 -4.64 -18.26
N SER A 157 -4.35 -5.63 -18.12
CA SER A 157 -4.63 -6.85 -17.35
C SER A 157 -4.43 -6.58 -15.86
N LEU A 158 -5.36 -5.83 -15.25
CA LEU A 158 -5.29 -5.49 -13.82
C LEU A 158 -5.20 -6.73 -12.93
N ASP A 159 -5.95 -7.79 -13.25
CA ASP A 159 -5.92 -9.02 -12.47
C ASP A 159 -4.53 -9.71 -12.56
N ARG A 160 -3.82 -9.60 -13.71
CA ARG A 160 -2.45 -10.12 -13.84
C ARG A 160 -1.47 -9.29 -13.01
N LEU A 161 -1.55 -7.96 -13.05
CA LEU A 161 -0.73 -7.09 -12.20
C LEU A 161 -0.91 -7.49 -10.72
N LEU A 162 -2.15 -7.52 -10.25
CA LEU A 162 -2.47 -7.80 -8.84
C LEU A 162 -1.99 -9.20 -8.40
N SER A 163 -2.09 -10.20 -9.27
CA SER A 163 -1.56 -11.55 -8.98
C SER A 163 -0.04 -11.63 -8.95
N GLY A 164 0.64 -10.64 -9.54
CA GLY A 164 2.09 -10.55 -9.68
C GLY A 164 2.76 -9.63 -8.68
N ILE A 165 2.06 -9.13 -7.66
CA ILE A 165 2.67 -8.27 -6.65
C ILE A 165 3.59 -9.09 -5.75
N VAL A 166 4.84 -8.64 -5.64
CA VAL A 166 5.88 -9.22 -4.81
C VAL A 166 6.13 -8.30 -3.62
N THR A 167 5.90 -8.81 -2.41
CA THR A 167 6.15 -8.07 -1.17
C THR A 167 7.64 -8.02 -0.86
N GLU A 168 8.14 -6.86 -0.44
CA GLU A 168 9.54 -6.68 -0.09
C GLU A 168 9.69 -6.46 1.42
N TYR A 169 9.27 -5.29 1.92
CA TYR A 169 9.36 -4.93 3.32
C TYR A 169 8.12 -4.20 3.81
N LEU A 170 7.85 -4.34 5.10
CA LEU A 170 6.86 -3.58 5.85
C LEU A 170 7.56 -2.98 7.07
N TYR A 171 7.48 -1.67 7.22
CA TYR A 171 8.02 -0.94 8.36
C TYR A 171 6.88 -0.44 9.24
N LEU A 172 6.99 -0.74 10.52
CA LEU A 172 6.10 -0.30 11.58
C LEU A 172 6.76 0.93 12.23
N GLY A 173 6.12 2.09 12.09
CA GLY A 173 6.62 3.39 12.58
C GLY A 173 5.75 3.97 13.69
N ASP A 174 6.09 5.17 14.15
CA ASP A 174 5.24 5.90 15.10
C ASP A 174 3.93 6.32 14.41
N GLY A 175 2.81 5.70 14.78
CA GLY A 175 1.50 6.00 14.19
C GLY A 175 1.30 5.53 12.74
N THR A 176 2.26 4.80 12.16
CA THR A 176 2.33 4.61 10.70
C THR A 176 2.76 3.19 10.30
N VAL A 177 2.36 2.79 9.09
CA VAL A 177 2.79 1.56 8.44
C VAL A 177 3.26 1.87 7.02
N THR A 178 4.53 1.62 6.72
CA THR A 178 5.12 1.82 5.39
C THR A 178 5.30 0.47 4.72
N PHE A 179 4.78 0.32 3.50
CA PHE A 179 4.94 -0.90 2.71
C PHE A 179 5.87 -0.65 1.54
N GLN A 180 6.50 -1.73 1.06
CA GLN A 180 7.27 -1.75 -0.17
C GLN A 180 6.95 -3.01 -0.97
N CYS A 181 6.69 -2.86 -2.26
CA CYS A 181 6.36 -3.95 -3.17
C CYS A 181 6.82 -3.65 -4.61
N SER A 182 6.97 -4.70 -5.41
CA SER A 182 7.27 -4.62 -6.83
C SER A 182 6.31 -5.51 -7.62
N ASP A 183 6.24 -5.34 -8.93
CA ASP A 183 5.62 -6.34 -9.81
C ASP A 183 6.61 -7.44 -10.21
N ASP A 184 6.09 -8.62 -10.53
CA ASP A 184 6.86 -9.77 -11.00
C ASP A 184 7.10 -9.78 -12.53
N VAL A 185 6.74 -8.69 -13.23
CA VAL A 185 6.87 -8.56 -14.69
C VAL A 185 8.07 -7.69 -15.08
N GLY A 186 9.04 -7.55 -14.18
CA GLY A 186 10.29 -6.84 -14.46
C GLY A 186 10.26 -5.38 -14.04
N CYS A 187 9.41 -5.02 -13.06
CA CYS A 187 9.25 -3.67 -12.57
C CYS A 187 8.70 -2.70 -13.64
N GLU A 188 7.79 -3.20 -14.48
CA GLU A 188 7.21 -2.42 -15.59
C GLU A 188 6.15 -1.41 -15.11
N ILE A 189 5.52 -1.68 -13.96
CA ILE A 189 4.48 -0.84 -13.35
C ILE A 189 4.87 -0.42 -11.92
N LEU A 190 5.41 -1.34 -11.13
CA LEU A 190 5.81 -1.17 -9.74
C LEU A 190 7.26 -1.61 -9.57
N CYS A 191 8.12 -0.64 -9.25
CA CYS A 191 9.54 -0.84 -9.04
C CYS A 191 9.93 -0.32 -7.66
N ALA A 192 10.10 -1.24 -6.70
CA ALA A 192 10.34 -0.90 -5.29
C ALA A 192 9.35 0.17 -4.78
N ALA A 193 8.10 0.09 -5.26
CA ALA A 193 7.07 1.07 -4.95
C ALA A 193 6.75 1.02 -3.46
N CYS A 194 6.70 2.19 -2.83
CA CYS A 194 6.45 2.32 -1.41
C CYS A 194 5.52 3.48 -1.09
N ASP A 195 4.77 3.32 -0.01
CA ASP A 195 3.98 4.40 0.59
C ASP A 195 3.81 4.15 2.09
N THR A 196 3.40 5.19 2.79
CA THR A 196 3.13 5.19 4.23
C THR A 196 1.65 5.45 4.49
N LEU A 197 1.02 4.53 5.21
CA LEU A 197 -0.32 4.69 5.76
C LEU A 197 -0.23 5.28 7.17
N ASP A 198 -0.95 6.36 7.40
CA ASP A 198 -1.15 6.94 8.74
C ASP A 198 -2.35 6.33 9.47
N GLU A 199 -2.66 6.83 10.67
CA GLU A 199 -3.78 6.35 11.49
C GLU A 199 -5.15 6.52 10.82
N ASP A 200 -5.31 7.46 9.88
CA ASP A 200 -6.53 7.68 9.08
C ASP A 200 -6.54 6.81 7.80
N LEU A 201 -5.56 5.90 7.67
CA LEU A 201 -5.29 5.09 6.48
C LEU A 201 -5.02 5.94 5.24
N ARG A 202 -4.53 7.16 5.42
CA ARG A 202 -4.13 8.04 4.32
C ARG A 202 -2.78 7.62 3.79
N PHE A 203 -2.65 7.65 2.47
CA PHE A 203 -1.39 7.40 1.77
C PHE A 203 -0.62 8.73 1.70
N THR A 204 0.56 8.80 2.31
CA THR A 204 1.23 10.08 2.64
C THR A 204 2.56 10.32 1.93
N ASP A 205 3.20 9.28 1.38
CA ASP A 205 4.56 9.35 0.86
C ASP A 205 4.80 8.32 -0.24
N TRP A 206 4.04 8.43 -1.34
CA TRP A 206 4.15 7.53 -2.50
C TRP A 206 5.46 7.74 -3.27
N HIS A 207 6.19 6.65 -3.52
CA HIS A 207 7.32 6.58 -4.44
C HIS A 207 7.25 5.32 -5.30
N ASN A 208 7.75 5.42 -6.53
CA ASN A 208 7.91 4.32 -7.47
C ASN A 208 9.13 4.61 -8.36
N PHE A 209 10.12 3.71 -8.42
CA PHE A 209 11.51 4.04 -8.79
C PHE A 209 11.97 3.63 -10.20
#